data_AF-A0AAU9C1M3-F1
#
_entry.id   AF-A0AAU9C1M3-F1
#
_cell.length_a   1.000
_cell.length_b   1.000
_cell.length_c   1.000
_cell.angle_alpha   90.00
_cell.angle_beta   90.00
_cell.angle_gamma   90.00
#
_symmetry.space_group_name_H-M   'P 1'
#
loop_
_entity.id
_entity.type
_entity.pdbx_description
1 polymer ?
#
loop_
_entity_poly.entity_id
_entity_poly.type
_entity_poly.pdbx_seq_one_letter_code
_entity_poly.pdbx_strand_id
1 'polypeptide(L)'
;MASRGRGGARPGAGRKPRWGMPTVVMRVPETLRDEVRRFIDRRMAGFTPAPHSGNDSVPREKYERTLTHAHRLEVELSQARQRIAALERQLERERTTRPLWSESGGRCQARTKQGTRCSGQAAGIVTIEYDGFRYEIHVCTRHLDRHRSRRAVVPAWECLPE
;
A
#
# COMPACT_ATOMS: atom_id res chain seq x y z
N MET A 1 -21.67 23.72 1.03
CA MET A 1 -20.30 23.55 1.56
C MET A 1 -20.28 23.94 3.03
N ALA A 2 -20.37 22.97 3.94
CA ALA A 2 -20.35 23.23 5.38
C ALA A 2 -18.90 23.36 5.88
N SER A 3 -18.58 24.50 6.47
CA SER A 3 -17.26 24.81 7.04
C SER A 3 -16.91 23.80 8.14
N ARG A 4 -15.76 23.13 7.98
CA ARG A 4 -15.13 22.28 9.00
C ARG A 4 -14.73 23.17 10.20
N GLY A 5 -15.61 23.27 11.19
CA GLY A 5 -15.32 23.93 12.47
C GLY A 5 -14.22 23.18 13.20
N ARG A 6 -13.01 23.75 13.21
CA ARG A 6 -11.91 23.30 14.07
C ARG A 6 -12.19 23.82 15.50
N GLY A 7 -12.44 22.88 16.41
CA GLY A 7 -12.28 22.95 17.88
C GLY A 7 -12.66 24.24 18.62
N GLY A 8 -13.73 24.17 19.42
CA GLY A 8 -13.87 25.04 20.60
C GLY A 8 -13.48 24.28 21.85
N ALA A 9 -12.33 24.62 22.45
CA ALA A 9 -11.97 24.14 23.79
C ALA A 9 -13.06 24.60 24.79
N ARG A 10 -13.74 23.63 25.41
CA ARG A 10 -14.74 23.89 26.46
C ARG A 10 -14.03 23.97 27.81
N PRO A 11 -14.51 24.73 28.81
CA PRO A 11 -14.01 24.62 30.17
C PRO A 11 -14.12 23.17 30.65
N GLY A 12 -12.99 22.49 30.86
CA GLY A 12 -12.93 21.06 31.20
C GLY A 12 -12.55 20.10 30.06
N ALA A 13 -12.35 20.58 28.84
CA ALA A 13 -11.84 19.75 27.75
C ALA A 13 -10.34 19.43 27.96
N GLY A 14 -10.04 18.20 28.37
CA GLY A 14 -8.66 17.67 28.45
C GLY A 14 -8.00 17.67 29.83
N ARG A 15 -8.63 18.23 30.87
CA ARG A 15 -8.13 18.03 32.25
C ARG A 15 -8.64 16.69 32.77
N LYS A 16 -7.78 15.66 32.73
CA LYS A 16 -8.02 14.44 33.50
C LYS A 16 -8.19 14.86 34.97
N PRO A 17 -9.27 14.43 35.67
CA PRO A 17 -9.42 14.72 37.07
C PRO A 17 -8.19 14.18 37.80
N ARG A 18 -7.56 15.00 38.65
CA ARG A 18 -6.33 14.65 39.38
C ARG A 18 -6.42 13.30 40.12
N TRP A 19 -7.65 12.89 40.46
CA TRP A 19 -7.95 11.71 41.26
C TRP A 19 -8.76 10.63 40.51
N GLY A 20 -8.88 10.72 39.18
CA GLY A 20 -9.59 9.71 38.37
C GLY A 20 -11.12 9.65 38.59
N MET A 21 -11.68 10.49 39.46
CA MET A 21 -13.11 10.58 39.75
C MET A 21 -13.67 11.95 39.38
N PRO A 22 -14.94 12.06 38.97
CA PRO A 22 -15.59 13.36 38.77
C PRO A 22 -15.57 14.14 40.08
N THR A 23 -15.05 15.37 40.03
CA THR A 23 -15.00 16.27 41.19
C THR A 23 -16.02 17.40 41.00
N VAL A 24 -16.72 17.75 42.07
CA VAL A 24 -17.68 18.86 42.09
C VAL A 24 -17.19 19.90 43.08
N VAL A 25 -17.24 21.17 42.69
CA VAL A 25 -16.90 22.31 43.55
C VAL A 25 -18.19 22.96 44.03
N MET A 26 -18.36 23.08 45.35
CA MET A 26 -19.53 23.71 45.97
C MET A 26 -19.09 24.87 46.85
N ARG A 27 -19.87 25.96 46.85
CA ARG A 27 -19.67 27.10 47.75
C ARG A 27 -20.35 26.80 49.09
N VAL A 28 -19.63 27.03 50.19
CA VAL A 28 -20.12 26.78 51.55
C VAL A 28 -20.09 28.10 52.32
N PRO A 29 -21.18 28.51 53.00
CA PRO A 29 -21.17 29.66 53.90
C PRO A 29 -20.09 29.51 54.98
N GLU A 30 -19.41 30.60 55.34
CA GLU A 30 -18.27 30.55 56.27
C GLU A 30 -18.65 29.96 57.63
N THR A 31 -19.89 30.18 58.09
CA THR A 31 -20.42 29.63 59.34
C THR A 31 -20.48 28.11 59.39
N LEU A 32 -20.55 27.44 58.23
CA LEU A 32 -20.64 25.98 58.12
C LEU A 32 -19.29 25.33 57.79
N ARG A 33 -18.22 26.11 57.69
CA ARG A 33 -16.90 25.62 57.26
C ARG A 33 -16.38 24.51 58.18
N ASP A 34 -16.50 24.69 59.49
CA ASP A 34 -16.00 23.73 60.47
C ASP A 34 -16.84 22.45 60.53
N GLU A 35 -18.15 22.56 60.36
CA GLU A 35 -19.06 21.41 60.30
C GLU A 35 -18.78 20.54 59.07
N VAL A 36 -18.61 21.17 57.90
CA VAL A 36 -18.27 20.48 56.65
C VAL A 36 -16.90 19.83 56.77
N ARG A 37 -15.92 20.48 57.39
CA ARG A 37 -14.59 19.89 57.62
C ARG A 37 -14.68 18.64 58.51
N ARG A 38 -15.39 18.72 59.63
CA ARG A 38 -15.62 17.56 60.52
C ARG A 38 -16.39 16.43 59.83
N PHE A 39 -17.31 16.76 58.91
CA PHE A 39 -18.00 15.76 58.11
C PHE A 39 -17.05 15.03 57.16
N ILE A 40 -16.18 15.77 56.45
CA ILE A 40 -15.16 15.18 55.56
C ILE A 40 -14.21 14.30 56.35
N ASP A 41 -13.68 14.78 57.48
CA ASP A 41 -12.73 14.03 58.30
C ASP A 41 -13.35 12.72 58.81
N ARG A 42 -14.60 12.75 59.30
CA ARG A 42 -15.32 11.53 59.71
C ARG A 42 -15.57 10.56 58.57
N ARG A 43 -15.87 11.07 57.36
CA ARG A 43 -16.13 10.23 56.19
C ARG A 43 -14.85 9.64 55.58
N MET A 44 -13.72 10.33 55.74
CA MET A 44 -12.40 9.89 55.27
C MET A 44 -11.64 9.06 56.31
N ALA A 45 -12.05 9.09 57.58
CA ALA A 45 -11.53 8.20 58.63
C ALA A 45 -11.91 6.74 58.33
N GLY A 46 -11.05 6.05 57.58
CA GLY A 46 -11.28 4.70 57.07
C GLY A 46 -11.17 4.58 55.55
N PHE A 47 -11.10 5.70 54.83
CA PHE A 47 -10.72 5.70 53.42
C PHE A 47 -9.19 5.62 53.32
N THR A 48 -8.66 4.41 53.24
CA THR A 48 -7.34 4.19 52.65
C THR A 48 -7.49 4.42 51.15
N PRO A 49 -6.85 5.45 50.54
CA PRO A 49 -6.82 5.51 49.09
C PRO A 49 -6.26 4.18 48.62
N ALA A 50 -7.01 3.49 47.75
CA ALA A 50 -6.48 2.31 47.09
C ALA A 50 -5.09 2.71 46.58
N PRO A 51 -4.03 1.92 46.86
CA PRO A 51 -2.72 2.23 46.31
C PRO A 51 -3.00 2.47 44.85
N HIS A 52 -2.71 3.70 44.38
CA HIS A 52 -2.84 3.98 42.96
C HIS A 52 -2.06 2.85 42.34
N SER A 53 -2.76 1.91 41.67
CA SER A 53 -2.07 0.96 40.82
C SER A 53 -1.31 1.91 39.95
N GLY A 54 0.00 2.03 40.20
CA GLY A 54 0.85 2.73 39.28
C GLY A 54 0.45 2.17 37.93
N ASN A 55 0.62 2.95 36.88
CA ASN A 55 1.03 2.26 35.68
C ASN A 55 2.34 1.56 36.06
N ASP A 56 2.23 0.39 36.69
CA ASP A 56 3.23 -0.62 36.80
C ASP A 56 3.48 -0.91 35.34
N SER A 57 4.52 -0.21 34.90
CA SER A 57 5.23 -0.35 33.66
C SER A 57 4.86 -1.69 33.07
N VAL A 58 4.13 -1.70 31.95
CA VAL A 58 4.00 -2.91 31.14
C VAL A 58 5.38 -3.54 31.14
N PRO A 59 5.57 -4.77 31.67
CA PRO A 59 6.89 -5.32 31.89
C PRO A 59 7.68 -5.12 30.62
N ARG A 60 8.85 -4.48 30.71
CA ARG A 60 9.61 -3.99 29.55
C ARG A 60 9.73 -5.05 28.45
N GLU A 61 9.87 -6.31 28.85
CA GLU A 61 9.86 -7.49 27.99
C GLU A 61 8.59 -7.67 27.14
N LYS A 62 7.39 -7.41 27.70
CA LYS A 62 6.13 -7.47 26.97
C LYS A 62 6.07 -6.37 25.91
N TYR A 63 6.58 -5.18 26.22
CA TYR A 63 6.68 -4.08 25.25
C TYR A 63 7.69 -4.40 24.13
N GLU A 64 8.87 -4.92 24.48
CA GLU A 64 9.89 -5.34 23.51
C GLU A 64 9.40 -6.49 22.60
N ARG A 65 8.65 -7.46 23.15
CA ARG A 65 7.97 -8.49 22.35
C ARG A 65 6.92 -7.91 21.39
N THR A 66 6.10 -6.96 21.84
CA THR A 66 5.12 -6.32 20.96
C THR A 66 5.78 -5.49 19.86
N LEU A 67 6.89 -4.80 20.18
CA LEU A 67 7.65 -4.02 19.19
C LEU A 67 8.30 -4.93 18.14
N THR A 68 8.91 -6.03 18.56
CA THR A 68 9.52 -6.99 17.63
C THR A 68 8.48 -7.67 16.74
N HIS A 69 7.30 -7.99 17.28
CA HIS A 69 6.18 -8.51 16.49
C HIS A 69 5.64 -7.46 15.49
N ALA A 70 5.43 -6.23 15.94
CA ALA A 70 4.98 -5.14 15.07
C ALA A 70 5.97 -4.89 13.92
N HIS A 71 7.27 -4.85 14.23
CA HIS A 71 8.31 -4.69 13.22
C HIS A 71 8.33 -5.85 12.21
N ARG A 72 8.15 -7.10 12.68
CA ARG A 72 8.04 -8.27 11.80
C ARG A 72 6.88 -8.12 10.82
N LEU A 73 5.71 -7.71 11.31
CA LEU A 73 4.54 -7.47 10.45
C LEU A 73 4.76 -6.34 9.45
N GLU A 74 5.46 -5.27 9.83
CA GLU A 74 5.82 -4.18 8.91
C GLU A 74 6.72 -4.67 7.77
N VAL A 75 7.71 -5.51 8.09
CA VAL A 75 8.59 -6.13 7.08
C VAL A 75 7.78 -7.04 6.16
N GLU A 76 6.91 -7.89 6.71
CA GLU A 76 6.05 -8.78 5.92
C GLU A 76 5.09 -8.00 4.99
N LEU A 77 4.47 -6.93 5.49
CA LEU A 77 3.62 -6.05 4.69
C LEU A 77 4.40 -5.34 3.57
N SER A 78 5.62 -4.90 3.84
CA SER A 78 6.50 -4.30 2.84
C SER A 78 6.84 -5.31 1.74
N GLN A 79 7.20 -6.54 2.10
CA GLN A 79 7.47 -7.61 1.15
C GLN A 79 6.21 -7.98 0.32
N ALA A 80 5.05 -8.06 0.96
CA ALA A 80 3.78 -8.32 0.27
C ALA A 80 3.47 -7.24 -0.78
N ARG A 81 3.66 -5.95 -0.43
CA ARG A 81 3.49 -4.83 -1.37
C ARG A 81 4.43 -4.94 -2.58
N GLN A 82 5.69 -5.31 -2.35
CA GLN A 82 6.66 -5.52 -3.43
C GLN A 82 6.25 -6.67 -4.36
N ARG A 83 5.73 -7.77 -3.80
CA ARG A 83 5.22 -8.91 -4.59
C ARG A 83 4.00 -8.52 -5.44
N ILE A 84 3.05 -7.79 -4.87
CA ILE A 84 1.88 -7.28 -5.60
C ILE A 84 2.33 -6.38 -6.76
N ALA A 85 3.22 -5.41 -6.52
CA ALA A 85 3.73 -4.54 -7.56
C ALA A 85 4.49 -5.29 -8.66
N ALA A 86 5.18 -6.39 -8.34
CA ALA A 86 5.82 -7.25 -9.33
C ALA A 86 4.80 -7.99 -10.21
N LEU A 87 3.75 -8.55 -9.61
CA LEU A 87 2.67 -9.24 -10.32
C LEU A 87 1.87 -8.28 -11.20
N GLU A 88 1.59 -7.07 -10.73
CA GLU A 88 0.90 -6.04 -11.53
C GLU A 88 1.73 -5.67 -12.78
N ARG A 89 3.05 -5.53 -12.64
CA ARG A 89 3.93 -5.30 -13.79
C ARG A 89 3.95 -6.49 -14.76
N GLN A 90 3.85 -7.72 -14.27
CA GLN A 90 3.76 -8.90 -15.12
C GLN A 90 2.42 -8.95 -15.86
N LEU A 91 1.31 -8.73 -15.15
CA LEU A 91 -0.02 -8.69 -15.74
C LEU A 91 -0.13 -7.59 -16.80
N GLU A 92 0.46 -6.43 -16.56
CA GLU A 92 0.47 -5.35 -17.54
C GLU A 92 1.29 -5.71 -18.78
N ARG A 93 2.42 -6.42 -18.62
CA ARG A 93 3.16 -6.98 -19.76
C ARG A 93 2.32 -7.98 -20.53
N GLU A 94 1.59 -8.86 -19.86
CA GLU A 94 0.70 -9.85 -20.51
C GLU A 94 -0.48 -9.16 -21.22
N ARG A 95 -1.05 -8.10 -20.64
CA ARG A 95 -2.14 -7.32 -21.26
C ARG A 95 -1.70 -6.55 -22.49
N THR A 96 -0.50 -5.96 -22.43
CA THR A 96 0.08 -5.17 -23.53
C THR A 96 0.73 -6.05 -24.58
N THR A 97 1.15 -7.27 -24.24
CA THR A 97 1.71 -8.23 -25.19
C THR A 97 0.58 -8.98 -25.88
N ARG A 98 0.28 -8.59 -27.12
CA ARG A 98 -0.68 -9.31 -27.96
C ARG A 98 0.10 -10.22 -28.91
N PRO A 99 -0.14 -11.54 -28.91
CA PRO A 99 0.33 -12.36 -30.01
C PRO A 99 -0.40 -11.90 -31.27
N LEU A 100 0.30 -11.23 -32.18
CA LEU A 100 -0.32 -10.71 -33.40
C LEU A 100 -0.83 -11.88 -34.26
N TRP A 101 -0.18 -13.05 -34.18
CA TRP A 101 -0.50 -14.26 -34.95
C TRP A 101 -0.09 -15.55 -34.19
N SER A 102 -0.87 -15.99 -33.20
CA SER A 102 -0.63 -17.28 -32.52
C SER A 102 -0.87 -18.50 -33.43
N GLU A 103 -1.52 -18.32 -34.59
CA GLU A 103 -1.95 -19.40 -35.48
C GLU A 103 -1.16 -19.50 -36.78
N SER A 104 0.06 -18.95 -36.83
CA SER A 104 0.87 -18.94 -38.07
C SER A 104 1.23 -20.32 -38.64
N GLY A 105 0.86 -21.41 -37.96
CA GLY A 105 1.20 -22.78 -38.37
C GLY A 105 2.70 -22.99 -38.52
N GLY A 106 3.52 -22.19 -37.83
CA GLY A 106 4.98 -22.19 -37.96
C GLY A 106 5.51 -21.54 -39.24
N ARG A 107 4.75 -20.66 -39.91
CA ARG A 107 5.22 -19.89 -41.09
C ARG A 107 5.72 -18.49 -40.70
N CYS A 108 6.68 -17.98 -41.46
CA CYS A 108 7.24 -16.65 -41.31
C CYS A 108 6.20 -15.57 -41.65
N GLN A 109 6.10 -14.57 -40.78
CA GLN A 109 5.11 -13.49 -40.89
C GLN A 109 5.67 -12.20 -41.50
N ALA A 110 6.95 -12.17 -41.87
CA ALA A 110 7.54 -11.00 -42.50
C ALA A 110 6.90 -10.72 -43.88
N ARG A 111 6.59 -9.45 -44.15
CA ARG A 111 6.12 -8.99 -45.45
C ARG A 111 7.29 -9.01 -46.45
N THR A 112 7.04 -9.54 -47.64
CA THR A 112 7.98 -9.49 -48.75
C THR A 112 7.88 -8.13 -49.45
N LYS A 113 8.84 -7.81 -50.33
CA LYS A 113 8.78 -6.58 -51.15
C LYS A 113 7.54 -6.48 -52.04
N GLN A 114 6.88 -7.60 -52.31
CA GLN A 114 5.67 -7.70 -53.14
C GLN A 114 4.39 -7.55 -52.31
N GLY A 115 4.49 -7.25 -51.01
CA GLY A 115 3.35 -7.11 -50.12
C GLY A 115 2.76 -8.43 -49.62
N THR A 116 3.20 -9.58 -50.14
CA THR A 116 2.80 -10.93 -49.70
C THR A 116 3.60 -11.39 -48.48
N ARG A 117 3.15 -12.44 -47.78
CA ARG A 117 3.89 -13.03 -46.65
C ARG A 117 5.00 -13.98 -47.10
N CYS A 118 6.07 -14.04 -46.33
CA CYS A 118 7.14 -15.00 -46.54
C CYS A 118 6.62 -16.45 -46.36
N SER A 119 6.92 -17.32 -47.32
CA SER A 119 6.58 -18.74 -47.25
C SER A 119 7.53 -19.59 -46.39
N GLY A 120 8.60 -19.01 -45.87
CA GLY A 120 9.61 -19.73 -45.08
C GLY A 120 9.06 -20.19 -43.73
N GLN A 121 9.61 -21.30 -43.21
CA GLN A 121 9.30 -21.76 -41.86
C GLN A 121 9.84 -20.77 -40.81
N ALA A 122 9.03 -20.48 -39.79
CA ALA A 122 9.43 -19.65 -38.67
C ALA A 122 10.55 -20.34 -37.88
N ALA A 123 11.57 -19.57 -37.54
CA ALA A 123 12.74 -20.02 -36.81
C ALA A 123 13.03 -19.16 -35.56
N GLY A 124 12.39 -18.00 -35.41
CA GLY A 124 12.52 -17.16 -34.23
C GLY A 124 11.37 -16.17 -34.07
N ILE A 125 11.34 -15.48 -32.94
CA ILE A 125 10.34 -14.45 -32.61
C ILE A 125 11.05 -13.10 -32.56
N VAL A 126 10.44 -12.10 -33.18
CA VAL A 126 10.83 -10.69 -33.07
C VAL A 126 9.73 -9.94 -32.33
N THR A 127 10.10 -9.18 -31.32
CA THR A 127 9.17 -8.31 -30.59
C THR A 127 9.25 -6.91 -31.16
N ILE A 128 8.10 -6.35 -31.56
CA ILE A 128 7.98 -4.95 -31.99
C ILE A 128 7.01 -4.21 -31.05
N GLU A 129 7.27 -2.92 -30.83
CA GLU A 129 6.36 -2.02 -30.10
C GLU A 129 5.63 -1.13 -31.10
N TYR A 130 4.29 -1.15 -31.07
CA TYR A 130 3.45 -0.31 -31.92
C TYR A 130 2.16 0.04 -31.19
N ASP A 131 1.77 1.31 -31.26
CA ASP A 131 0.56 1.86 -30.61
C ASP A 131 0.44 1.50 -29.11
N GLY A 132 1.57 1.45 -28.39
CA GLY A 132 1.62 1.08 -26.97
C GLY A 132 1.47 -0.41 -26.68
N PHE A 133 1.30 -1.24 -27.70
CA PHE A 133 1.27 -2.70 -27.59
C PHE A 133 2.59 -3.33 -28.00
N ARG A 134 2.91 -4.45 -27.37
CA ARG A 134 4.01 -5.34 -27.77
C ARG A 134 3.45 -6.45 -28.62
N TYR A 135 4.03 -6.63 -29.79
CA TYR A 135 3.66 -7.68 -30.72
C TYR A 135 4.81 -8.64 -30.92
N GLU A 136 4.52 -9.92 -30.75
CA GLU A 136 5.45 -11.01 -31.05
C GLU A 136 5.18 -11.56 -32.45
N ILE A 137 6.21 -11.56 -33.29
CA ILE A 137 6.12 -11.91 -34.71
C ILE A 137 7.08 -13.04 -35.00
N HIS A 138 6.53 -14.17 -35.47
CA HIS A 138 7.32 -15.33 -35.90
C HIS A 138 7.98 -15.07 -37.27
N VAL A 139 9.30 -15.20 -37.36
CA VAL A 139 10.06 -14.96 -38.60
C VAL A 139 11.03 -16.10 -38.90
N CYS A 140 11.35 -16.34 -40.18
CA CYS A 140 12.36 -17.32 -40.60
C CYS A 140 13.78 -16.81 -40.33
N THR A 141 14.76 -17.70 -40.36
CA THR A 141 16.18 -17.39 -40.10
C THR A 141 16.69 -16.23 -40.96
N ARG A 142 16.34 -16.22 -42.25
CA ARG A 142 16.74 -15.15 -43.18
C ARG A 142 16.23 -13.77 -42.75
N HIS A 143 14.99 -13.68 -42.28
CA HIS A 143 14.41 -12.42 -41.80
C HIS A 143 14.95 -12.07 -40.41
N LEU A 144 15.19 -13.05 -39.55
CA LEU A 144 15.80 -12.86 -38.25
C LEU A 144 17.23 -12.28 -38.37
N ASP A 145 18.05 -12.82 -39.27
CA ASP A 145 19.41 -12.35 -39.51
C ASP A 145 19.42 -10.95 -40.14
N ARG A 146 18.46 -10.67 -41.03
CA ARG A 146 18.27 -9.32 -41.58
C ARG A 146 17.86 -8.30 -40.51
N HIS A 147 17.04 -8.71 -39.54
CA HIS A 147 16.67 -7.86 -38.41
C HIS A 147 17.88 -7.61 -37.50
N ARG A 148 18.64 -8.66 -37.15
CA ARG A 148 19.84 -8.57 -36.31
C ARG A 148 20.93 -7.69 -36.92
N SER A 149 21.19 -7.86 -38.22
CA SER A 149 22.21 -7.10 -38.94
C SER A 149 21.84 -5.62 -39.11
N ARG A 150 20.55 -5.30 -39.16
CA ARG A 150 20.13 -3.92 -39.40
C ARG A 150 20.32 -3.00 -38.21
N ARG A 151 20.29 -3.47 -36.93
CA ARG A 151 20.36 -2.68 -35.67
C ARG A 151 19.44 -1.44 -35.54
N ALA A 152 18.90 -0.95 -36.65
CA ALA A 152 17.93 0.08 -36.79
C ALA A 152 16.57 -0.56 -36.62
N VAL A 153 15.82 0.00 -35.69
CA VAL A 153 14.38 -0.19 -35.48
C VAL A 153 13.74 -0.39 -36.86
N VAL A 154 13.43 -1.64 -37.21
CA VAL A 154 12.65 -1.89 -38.43
C VAL A 154 11.32 -1.19 -38.20
N PRO A 155 10.92 -0.25 -39.06
CA PRO A 155 9.70 0.49 -38.83
C PRO A 155 8.54 -0.49 -38.70
N ALA A 156 7.77 -0.40 -37.60
CA ALA A 156 6.71 -1.36 -37.27
C ALA A 156 5.73 -1.60 -38.43
N TRP A 157 5.56 -0.61 -39.32
CA TRP A 157 4.71 -0.68 -40.51
C TRP A 157 5.16 -1.67 -41.59
N GLU A 158 6.43 -2.11 -41.64
CA GLU A 158 6.84 -3.18 -42.57
C GLU A 158 6.29 -4.56 -42.15
N CYS A 159 5.83 -4.71 -40.90
CA CYS A 159 5.38 -5.96 -40.32
C CYS A 159 3.88 -6.00 -39.96
N LEU A 160 3.16 -4.88 -40.11
CA LEU A 160 1.73 -4.81 -39.81
C LEU A 160 0.89 -5.07 -41.07
N PRO A 161 -0.24 -5.81 -40.95
CA PRO A 161 -1.25 -5.82 -42.00
C PRO A 161 -1.88 -4.43 -42.15
N GLU A 162 -2.28 -4.08 -43.38
CA GLU A 162 -3.19 -2.95 -43.64
C GLU A 162 -4.57 -3.19 -43.03
#